data_AF-A0A0Q9R928-F1
#
_entry.id   AF-A0A0Q9R928-F1
#
_cell.length_a   1.000
_cell.length_b   1.000
_cell.length_c   1.000
_cell.angle_alpha   90.00
_cell.angle_beta   90.00
_cell.angle_gamma   90.00
#
_symmetry.space_group_name_H-M   'P 1'
#
loop_
_entity.id
_entity.type
_entity.pdbx_description
1 polymer ?
#
loop_
_entity_poly.entity_id
_entity_poly.type
_entity_poly.pdbx_seq_one_letter_code
_entity_poly.pdbx_strand_id
1 'polypeptide(L)'
;MYEMERDVRAGFYADAMLARDAQIVASWVAGTAIRHATTRPFDLGSAVSEIRTIHGISPQVLAEVAGMYLGSIEGKPTSSWSHPLVAQICFEAGADLSLVPAAMKRARGRSKIVWPGITLPDESVLHAVTAGKDPSCGH
;
A
#
# COMPACT_ATOMS: atom_id res chain seq x y z
N MET A 1 28.26 -22.25 21.81
CA MET A 1 26.80 -22.39 21.56
C MET A 1 26.04 -21.04 21.57
N TYR A 2 26.72 -19.88 21.65
CA TYR A 2 26.09 -18.55 21.66
C TYR A 2 26.14 -17.80 20.31
N GLU A 3 26.89 -18.32 19.33
CA GLU A 3 27.05 -17.66 18.01
C GLU A 3 25.98 -18.07 17.00
N MET A 4 25.48 -19.31 17.05
CA MET A 4 24.39 -19.78 16.17
C MET A 4 23.07 -19.03 16.38
N GLU A 5 22.74 -18.61 17.60
CA GLU A 5 21.51 -17.86 17.88
C GLU A 5 21.58 -16.40 17.41
N ARG A 6 22.78 -15.83 17.27
CA ARG A 6 22.96 -14.45 16.76
C ARG A 6 22.70 -14.38 15.25
N ASP A 7 23.15 -15.36 14.48
CA ASP A 7 22.93 -15.41 13.02
C ASP A 7 21.45 -15.59 12.68
N VAL A 8 20.74 -16.46 13.41
CA VAL A 8 19.30 -16.66 13.19
C VAL A 8 18.49 -15.41 13.54
N ARG A 9 18.84 -14.70 14.63
CA ARG A 9 18.20 -13.42 14.96
C ARG A 9 18.52 -12.33 13.93
N ALA A 10 19.77 -12.22 13.48
CA ALA A 10 20.17 -11.23 12.48
C ALA A 10 19.42 -11.43 11.15
N GLY A 11 19.28 -12.67 10.69
CA GLY A 11 18.49 -12.99 9.50
C GLY A 11 17.01 -12.62 9.64
N PHE A 12 16.41 -12.93 10.80
CA PHE A 12 15.01 -12.56 11.08
C PHE A 12 14.80 -11.04 11.08
N TYR A 13 15.73 -10.26 11.65
CA TYR A 13 15.63 -8.79 11.63
C TYR A 13 15.80 -8.21 10.21
N ALA A 14 16.68 -8.79 9.40
CA ALA A 14 16.86 -8.36 8.01
C ALA A 14 15.60 -8.62 7.16
N ASP A 15 15.02 -9.81 7.27
CA ASP A 15 13.76 -10.15 6.58
C ASP A 15 12.59 -9.27 7.04
N ALA A 16 12.52 -8.98 8.34
CA ALA A 16 11.51 -8.07 8.89
C ALA A 16 11.70 -6.61 8.41
N MET A 17 12.94 -6.12 8.28
CA MET A 17 13.22 -4.80 7.70
C MET A 17 12.86 -4.76 6.22
N LEU A 18 13.25 -5.77 5.44
CA LEU A 18 12.90 -5.86 4.02
C LEU A 18 11.38 -5.91 3.81
N ALA A 19 10.67 -6.67 4.65
CA ALA A 19 9.21 -6.70 4.62
C ALA A 19 8.60 -5.33 4.96
N ARG A 20 9.18 -4.59 5.91
CA ARG A 20 8.71 -3.24 6.27
C ARG A 20 8.97 -2.23 5.15
N ASP A 21 10.13 -2.28 4.50
CA ASP A 21 10.44 -1.41 3.37
C ASP A 21 9.49 -1.69 2.20
N ALA A 22 9.23 -2.96 1.89
CA ALA A 22 8.24 -3.35 0.88
C ALA A 22 6.83 -2.82 1.21
N GLN A 23 6.43 -2.80 2.49
CA GLN A 23 5.15 -2.23 2.92
C GLN A 23 5.09 -0.70 2.78
N ILE A 24 6.18 -0.01 3.09
CA ILE A 24 6.27 1.45 2.89
C ILE A 24 6.12 1.75 1.40
N VAL A 25 6.85 1.04 0.54
CA VAL A 25 6.76 1.19 -0.92
C VAL A 25 5.34 0.87 -1.40
N ALA A 26 4.73 -0.22 -0.95
CA ALA A 26 3.35 -0.58 -1.31
C ALA A 26 2.34 0.51 -0.91
N SER A 27 2.51 1.11 0.27
CA SER A 27 1.65 2.20 0.75
C SER A 27 1.81 3.47 -0.09
N TRP A 28 3.04 3.80 -0.49
CA TRP A 28 3.33 4.92 -1.39
C TRP A 28 2.72 4.70 -2.78
N VAL A 29 2.93 3.51 -3.36
CA VAL A 29 2.33 3.10 -4.64
C VAL A 29 0.80 3.22 -4.57
N ALA A 30 0.17 2.68 -3.53
CA ALA A 30 -1.27 2.74 -3.35
C ALA A 30 -1.78 4.18 -3.24
N GLY A 31 -1.12 5.02 -2.43
CA GLY A 31 -1.48 6.43 -2.27
C GLY A 31 -1.37 7.22 -3.58
N THR A 32 -0.26 7.07 -4.30
CA THR A 32 -0.05 7.70 -5.62
C THR A 32 -1.08 7.23 -6.63
N ALA A 33 -1.33 5.93 -6.72
CA ALA A 33 -2.32 5.37 -7.64
C ALA A 33 -3.74 5.86 -7.32
N ILE A 34 -4.14 5.90 -6.04
CA ILE A 34 -5.44 6.45 -5.64
C ILE A 34 -5.56 7.92 -6.04
N ARG A 35 -4.54 8.74 -5.73
CA ARG A 35 -4.54 10.17 -6.04
C ARG A 35 -4.77 10.40 -7.54
N HIS A 36 -4.06 9.66 -8.39
CA HIS A 36 -4.28 9.72 -9.84
C HIS A 36 -5.65 9.20 -10.25
N ALA A 37 -6.10 8.07 -9.70
CA ALA A 37 -7.39 7.48 -10.01
C ALA A 37 -8.60 8.36 -9.63
N THR A 38 -8.44 9.26 -8.66
CA THR A 38 -9.50 10.20 -8.23
C THR A 38 -9.35 11.58 -8.87
N THR A 39 -8.18 11.94 -9.38
CA THR A 39 -7.93 13.22 -10.06
C THR A 39 -8.60 13.26 -11.43
N ARG A 40 -9.20 14.42 -11.77
CA ARG A 40 -9.83 14.66 -13.07
C ARG A 40 -9.18 15.88 -13.76
N PRO A 41 -8.83 15.80 -15.06
CA PRO A 41 -8.94 14.62 -15.93
C PRO A 41 -7.97 13.50 -15.51
N PHE A 42 -8.37 12.25 -15.76
CA PHE A 42 -7.52 11.09 -15.46
C PHE A 42 -6.47 10.92 -16.57
N ASP A 43 -5.20 10.79 -16.19
CA ASP A 43 -4.09 10.54 -17.10
C ASP A 43 -3.28 9.33 -16.63
N LEU A 44 -3.43 8.22 -17.37
CA LEU A 44 -2.73 6.97 -17.09
C LEU A 44 -1.21 7.09 -17.30
N GLY A 45 -0.77 7.87 -18.30
CA GLY A 45 0.66 8.01 -18.61
C GLY A 45 1.42 8.73 -17.51
N SER A 46 0.85 9.83 -17.01
CA SER A 46 1.38 10.57 -15.84
C SER A 46 1.42 9.70 -14.58
N ALA A 47 0.33 8.97 -14.30
CA ALA A 47 0.25 8.07 -13.14
C ALA A 47 1.33 6.97 -13.18
N VAL A 48 1.50 6.31 -14.33
CA VAL A 48 2.50 5.26 -14.52
C VAL A 48 3.91 5.82 -14.43
N SER A 49 4.16 6.99 -15.03
CA SER A 49 5.46 7.66 -14.97
C SER A 49 5.83 7.98 -13.52
N GLU A 50 4.91 8.54 -12.74
CA GLU A 50 5.20 8.89 -11.34
C GLU A 50 5.46 7.64 -10.49
N ILE A 51 4.65 6.58 -10.63
CA ILE A 51 4.88 5.34 -9.88
C ILE A 51 6.24 4.72 -10.18
N ARG A 52 6.70 4.76 -11.43
CA ARG A 52 8.03 4.24 -11.81
C ARG A 52 9.18 5.05 -11.20
N THR A 53 8.95 6.25 -10.69
CA THR A 53 9.96 7.03 -9.96
C THR A 53 10.08 6.66 -8.48
N ILE A 54 9.16 5.84 -7.94
CA ILE A 54 9.20 5.42 -6.54
C ILE A 54 10.42 4.52 -6.30
N HIS A 55 11.30 4.94 -5.40
CA HIS A 55 12.49 4.18 -5.05
C HIS A 55 12.11 2.84 -4.37
N GLY A 56 12.79 1.75 -4.76
CA GLY A 56 12.53 0.41 -4.20
C GLY A 56 11.28 -0.27 -4.75
N ILE A 57 10.66 0.28 -5.81
CA ILE A 57 9.53 -0.36 -6.47
C ILE A 57 9.95 -1.67 -7.14
N SER A 58 9.11 -2.70 -6.98
CA SER A 58 9.29 -4.00 -7.63
C SER A 58 8.00 -4.48 -8.29
N PRO A 59 8.08 -5.33 -9.33
CA PRO A 59 6.92 -5.97 -9.94
C PRO A 59 6.03 -6.72 -8.94
N GLN A 60 6.65 -7.28 -7.89
CA GLN A 60 5.95 -7.99 -6.81
C GLN A 60 5.12 -7.03 -5.95
N VAL A 61 5.67 -5.86 -5.59
CA VAL A 61 4.94 -4.84 -4.82
C VAL A 61 3.77 -4.28 -5.63
N LEU A 62 3.98 -4.02 -6.93
CA LEU A 62 2.91 -3.61 -7.84
C LEU A 62 1.80 -4.65 -7.95
N ALA A 63 2.15 -5.94 -8.05
CA ALA A 63 1.19 -7.04 -8.08
C ALA A 63 0.41 -7.18 -6.77
N GLU A 64 1.07 -6.96 -5.63
CA GLU A 64 0.44 -6.95 -4.32
C GLU A 64 -0.59 -5.83 -4.20
N VAL A 65 -0.24 -4.60 -4.58
CA VAL A 65 -1.18 -3.46 -4.57
C VAL A 65 -2.35 -3.74 -5.52
N ALA A 66 -2.09 -4.14 -6.77
CA ALA A 66 -3.15 -4.44 -7.74
C ALA A 66 -4.12 -5.52 -7.23
N GLY A 67 -3.58 -6.63 -6.72
CA GLY A 67 -4.39 -7.72 -6.20
C GLY A 67 -5.18 -7.35 -4.95
N MET A 68 -4.61 -6.53 -4.06
CA MET A 68 -5.33 -6.03 -2.88
C MET A 68 -6.56 -5.19 -3.26
N TYR A 69 -6.42 -4.30 -4.23
CA TYR A 69 -7.53 -3.45 -4.67
C TYR A 69 -8.59 -4.24 -5.42
N LEU A 70 -8.20 -5.18 -6.30
CA LEU A 70 -9.15 -6.05 -7.03
C LEU A 70 -9.89 -7.01 -6.10
N GLY A 71 -9.19 -7.63 -5.15
CA GLY A 71 -9.80 -8.55 -4.19
C GLY A 71 -10.72 -7.87 -3.18
N SER A 72 -10.60 -6.55 -2.98
CA SER A 72 -11.46 -5.76 -2.10
C SER A 72 -12.81 -5.37 -2.74
N ILE A 73 -12.97 -5.54 -4.06
CA ILE A 73 -14.21 -5.21 -4.80
C ILE A 73 -15.24 -6.35 -4.69
N GLU A 74 -14.80 -7.59 -4.49
CA GLU A 74 -15.68 -8.75 -4.50
C GLU A 74 -16.57 -8.78 -3.23
N GLY A 75 -17.89 -8.67 -3.41
CA GLY A 75 -18.88 -8.71 -2.32
C GLY A 75 -19.29 -7.35 -1.74
N LYS A 76 -18.75 -6.23 -2.24
CA LYS A 76 -19.18 -4.87 -1.83
C LYS A 76 -19.89 -4.16 -2.97
N PRO A 77 -21.17 -3.74 -2.82
CA PRO A 77 -21.82 -2.90 -3.80
C PRO A 77 -21.11 -1.54 -3.79
N THR A 78 -20.33 -1.27 -4.83
CA THR A 78 -19.95 0.07 -5.32
C THR A 78 -19.58 1.11 -4.25
N SER A 79 -18.30 1.40 -4.04
CA SER A 79 -17.95 2.69 -3.42
C SER A 79 -16.66 3.36 -3.88
N SER A 80 -15.84 2.74 -4.74
CA SER A 80 -14.77 3.52 -5.38
C SER A 80 -14.42 3.00 -6.76
N TRP A 81 -14.87 3.77 -7.77
CA TRP A 81 -14.40 3.70 -9.16
C TRP A 81 -12.88 3.73 -9.28
N SER A 82 -12.16 4.21 -8.25
CA SER A 82 -10.71 4.21 -8.19
C SER A 82 -10.09 2.82 -8.05
N HIS A 83 -10.77 1.79 -7.53
CA HIS A 83 -10.14 0.47 -7.34
C HIS A 83 -9.71 -0.21 -8.65
N PRO A 84 -10.57 -0.32 -9.69
CA PRO A 84 -10.14 -0.82 -11.00
C PRO A 84 -9.03 0.03 -11.62
N LEU A 85 -9.08 1.36 -11.45
CA LEU A 85 -8.07 2.27 -11.98
C LEU A 85 -6.71 2.10 -11.27
N VAL A 86 -6.70 1.91 -9.96
CA VAL A 86 -5.47 1.62 -9.19
C VAL A 86 -4.82 0.33 -9.69
N ALA A 87 -5.61 -0.72 -9.91
CA ALA A 87 -5.11 -1.97 -10.48
C ALA A 87 -4.55 -1.77 -11.89
N GLN A 88 -5.27 -1.04 -12.76
CA GLN A 88 -4.82 -0.72 -14.11
C GLN A 88 -3.47 0.03 -14.10
N ILE A 89 -3.35 1.06 -13.28
CA ILE A 89 -2.11 1.81 -13.12
C ILE A 89 -0.94 0.88 -12.72
N CYS A 90 -1.17 -0.04 -11.79
CA CYS A 90 -0.14 -0.98 -11.34
C CYS A 90 0.27 -1.98 -12.44
N PHE A 91 -0.68 -2.46 -13.25
CA PHE A 91 -0.41 -3.33 -14.39
C PHE A 91 0.47 -2.63 -15.42
N GLU A 92 0.11 -1.41 -15.81
CA GLU A 92 0.89 -0.62 -16.77
C GLU A 92 2.25 -0.19 -16.21
N ALA A 93 2.37 -0.02 -14.89
CA ALA A 93 3.64 0.24 -14.23
C ALA A 93 4.60 -0.97 -14.25
N GLY A 94 4.11 -2.18 -14.55
CA GLY A 94 4.93 -3.39 -14.68
C GLY A 94 4.70 -4.42 -13.56
N ALA A 95 3.48 -4.53 -13.03
CA ALA A 95 3.14 -5.57 -12.06
C ALA A 95 3.43 -6.99 -12.61
N ASP A 96 3.92 -7.86 -11.74
CA ASP A 96 3.98 -9.29 -12.04
C ASP A 96 2.58 -9.92 -11.97
N LEU A 97 1.96 -10.08 -13.13
CA LEU A 97 0.59 -10.58 -13.25
C LEU A 97 0.41 -12.00 -12.70
N SER A 98 1.48 -12.79 -12.61
CA SER A 98 1.42 -14.15 -12.04
C SER A 98 1.11 -14.17 -10.54
N LEU A 99 1.43 -13.07 -9.84
CA LEU A 99 1.26 -12.94 -8.38
C LEU A 99 -0.08 -12.30 -7.97
N VAL A 100 -0.76 -11.65 -8.91
CA VAL A 100 -2.02 -10.93 -8.67
C VAL A 100 -3.12 -11.86 -8.11
N PRO A 101 -3.34 -13.09 -8.62
CA PRO A 101 -4.37 -13.98 -8.06
C PRO A 101 -4.14 -14.33 -6.59
N ALA A 102 -2.88 -14.54 -6.20
CA ALA A 102 -2.52 -14.83 -4.81
C ALA A 102 -2.77 -13.61 -3.90
N ALA A 103 -2.43 -12.40 -4.36
CA ALA A 103 -2.72 -11.16 -3.65
C ALA A 103 -4.24 -10.90 -3.52
N MET A 104 -5.02 -11.14 -4.57
CA MET A 104 -6.49 -11.05 -4.51
C MET A 104 -7.08 -11.99 -3.46
N LYS A 105 -6.62 -13.25 -3.41
CA LYS A 105 -7.08 -14.22 -2.41
C LYS A 105 -6.77 -13.76 -0.98
N ARG A 106 -5.58 -13.17 -0.76
CA ARG A 106 -5.20 -12.59 0.54
C ARG A 106 -6.11 -11.42 0.95
N ALA A 107 -6.54 -10.61 -0.01
CA ALA A 107 -7.40 -9.45 0.21
C ALA A 107 -8.85 -9.85 0.57
N ARG A 108 -9.41 -10.84 -0.13
CA ARG A 108 -10.78 -11.35 0.11
C ARG A 108 -11.00 -11.86 1.54
N GLY A 109 -9.96 -12.42 2.18
CA GLY A 109 -10.01 -12.89 3.56
C GLY A 109 -9.92 -11.79 4.63
N ARG A 110 -9.70 -10.53 4.25
CA ARG A 110 -9.55 -9.40 5.18
C ARG A 110 -10.77 -8.48 5.06
N SER A 111 -11.69 -8.57 6.02
CA SER A 111 -12.93 -7.77 6.08
C SER A 111 -12.69 -6.26 6.27
N LYS A 112 -11.49 -5.85 6.67
CA LYS A 112 -10.96 -4.48 6.60
C LYS A 112 -9.60 -4.53 5.91
N ILE A 113 -9.33 -3.60 5.01
CA ILE A 113 -7.97 -3.37 4.49
C ILE A 113 -7.13 -2.89 5.69
N VAL A 114 -6.56 -3.84 6.41
CA VAL A 114 -5.52 -3.60 7.40
C VAL A 114 -4.24 -4.09 6.74
N TRP A 115 -3.41 -3.14 6.35
CA TRP A 115 -2.01 -3.42 6.03
C TRP A 115 -1.40 -4.09 7.26
N PRO A 116 -0.82 -5.30 7.14
CA PRO A 116 -0.35 -6.05 8.30
C PRO A 116 0.90 -5.34 8.82
N GLY A 117 0.75 -4.54 9.89
CA GLY A 117 1.80 -3.65 10.42
C GLY A 117 1.35 -2.19 10.60
N ILE A 118 0.19 -1.82 10.07
CA ILE A 118 -0.50 -0.56 10.39
C ILE A 118 -1.71 -0.91 11.25
N THR A 119 -1.52 -0.94 12.57
CA THR A 119 -2.63 -0.53 13.43
C THR A 119 -2.98 0.88 13.01
N LEU A 120 -4.17 1.07 12.40
CA LEU A 120 -4.76 2.39 12.30
C LEU A 120 -4.67 2.98 13.71
N PRO A 121 -4.05 4.16 13.89
CA PRO A 121 -4.12 4.78 15.18
C PRO A 121 -5.61 5.00 15.46
N ASP A 122 -6.01 4.75 16.71
CA ASP A 122 -7.39 4.85 17.17
C ASP A 122 -8.05 6.13 16.62
N GLU A 123 -9.38 6.13 16.42
CA GLU A 123 -10.14 7.29 15.90
C GLU A 123 -9.78 8.59 16.64
N SER A 124 -9.39 8.48 17.91
CA SER A 124 -8.85 9.55 18.76
C SER A 124 -7.63 10.28 18.19
N VAL A 125 -6.75 9.59 17.46
CA VAL A 125 -5.50 10.14 16.89
C VAL A 125 -5.77 10.84 15.54
N LEU A 126 -6.73 10.36 14.77
CA LEU A 126 -7.21 11.04 13.55
C LEU A 126 -7.86 12.39 13.88
N HIS A 127 -8.56 12.47 15.02
CA HIS A 127 -9.07 13.75 15.54
C HIS A 127 -7.96 14.69 16.02
N ALA A 128 -6.87 14.18 16.61
CA ALA A 128 -5.75 15.00 17.04
C ALA A 128 -4.94 15.62 15.88
N VAL A 129 -4.84 14.91 14.75
CA VAL A 129 -4.11 15.38 13.56
C VAL A 129 -4.95 16.35 12.71
N THR A 130 -6.27 16.21 12.70
CA THR A 130 -7.19 17.13 12.02
C THR A 130 -7.51 18.38 12.84
N ALA A 131 -7.40 18.30 14.17
CA ALA A 131 -7.47 19.45 15.07
C ALA A 131 -6.12 20.18 15.17
N GLY A 132 -5.54 20.53 14.02
CA GLY A 132 -4.37 21.41 13.92
C GLY A 132 -4.61 22.71 14.69
N LYS A 133 -4.25 22.69 15.97
CA LYS A 133 -4.17 23.85 16.84
C LYS A 133 -2.70 24.03 17.12
N ASP A 134 -2.08 24.90 16.33
CA ASP A 134 -0.76 25.43 16.63
C ASP A 134 -0.72 25.88 18.10
N PRO A 135 0.18 25.33 18.94
CA PRO A 135 0.33 25.79 20.31
C PRO A 135 1.10 27.13 20.41
N SER A 136 1.23 27.90 19.33
CA SER A 136 2.09 29.09 19.27
C SER A 136 1.37 30.45 19.21
N CYS A 137 0.03 30.50 19.27
CA CYS A 137 -0.67 31.78 19.43
C CYS A 137 -1.30 31.89 20.82
N GLY A 138 -0.52 32.45 21.75
CA GLY A 138 -1.04 33.02 22.98
C GLY A 138 -1.72 34.37 22.70
N HIS A 139 -2.85 34.59 23.35
CA HIS A 139 -3.16 35.79 24.15
C HIS A 139 -4.39 35.52 25.02
#